data_AF-K1U081-F1
#
_entry.id   AF-K1U081-F1
#
_cell.length_a   1.000
_cell.length_b   1.000
_cell.length_c   1.000
_cell.angle_alpha   90.00
_cell.angle_beta   90.00
_cell.angle_gamma   90.00
#
_symmetry.space_group_name_H-M   'P 1'
#
loop_
_entity.id
_entity.type
_entity.pdbx_description
1 polymer ?
#
loop_
_entity_poly.entity_id
_entity_poly.type
_entity_poly.pdbx_seq_one_letter_code
_entity_poly.pdbx_strand_id
1 'polypeptide(L)' 'MTHEQIAQHISSAREAVARMLKSFSEDGLVELRRGAITLRDTEQIESLK' A
#
# COMPACT_ATOMS: atom_id res chain seq x y z
N MET A 1 -5.97 2.77 8.77
CA MET A 1 -4.59 2.44 9.19
C MET A 1 -3.65 3.50 8.62
N THR A 2 -2.69 3.99 9.40
CA THR A 2 -1.72 5.01 8.92
C THR A 2 -0.54 4.34 8.22
N HIS A 3 0.16 5.11 7.37
CA HIS A 3 1.43 4.67 6.76
C HIS A 3 2.45 4.20 7.80
N GLU A 4 2.47 4.85 8.96
CA GLU A 4 3.38 4.54 10.06
C GLU A 4 3.03 3.21 10.75
N GLN A 5 1.74 2.93 10.96
CA GLN A 5 1.30 1.63 11.46
C GLN A 5 1.70 0.50 10.51
N ILE A 6 1.59 0.72 9.19
CA ILE A 6 1.96 -0.30 8.20
C ILE A 6 3.48 -0.52 8.26
N ALA A 7 4.24 0.57 8.29
CA ALA A 7 5.69 0.53 8.38
C ALA A 7 6.18 -0.24 9.62
N GLN A 8 5.55 -0.01 10.79
CA GLN A 8 5.85 -0.76 12.01
C GLN A 8 5.55 -2.25 11.89
N HIS A 9 4.45 -2.63 11.23
CA HIS A 9 4.08 -4.04 11.05
C HIS A 9 5.06 -4.82 10.15
N ILE A 10 5.70 -4.15 9.19
CA ILE A 10 6.65 -4.77 8.26
C ILE A 10 8.11 -4.41 8.56
N SER A 11 8.40 -3.85 9.74
CA SER A 11 9.74 -3.37 10.14
C SER A 11 10.41 -2.51 9.06
N SER A 12 9.65 -1.58 8.48
CA SER A 12 10.09 -0.69 7.40
C SER A 12 9.96 0.77 7.78
N ALA A 13 10.39 1.67 6.89
CA ALA A 13 10.23 3.10 7.02
C ALA A 13 8.90 3.57 6.43
N ARG A 14 8.27 4.58 7.03
CA ARG A 14 7.02 5.21 6.57
C ARG A 14 7.13 5.67 5.11
N GLU A 15 8.30 6.17 4.73
CA GLU A 15 8.65 6.67 3.41
C GLU A 15 8.71 5.56 2.36
N ALA A 16 9.18 4.37 2.76
CA ALA A 16 9.19 3.19 1.89
C ALA A 16 7.76 2.71 1.62
N VAL A 17 6.93 2.64 2.67
CA VAL A 17 5.51 2.29 2.54
C VAL A 17 4.76 3.31 1.68
N ALA A 18 5.01 4.60 1.87
CA ALA A 18 4.37 5.65 1.07
C ALA A 18 4.74 5.55 -0.42
N ARG A 19 6.01 5.24 -0.73
CA ARG A 19 6.45 4.98 -2.11
C ARG A 19 5.77 3.74 -2.71
N MET A 20 5.72 2.65 -1.96
CA MET A 20 5.08 1.40 -2.40
C MET A 20 3.60 1.59 -2.71
N LEU A 21 2.86 2.20 -1.78
CA LEU A 21 1.43 2.48 -1.96
C LEU A 21 1.16 3.44 -3.11
N LYS A 22 2.07 4.40 -3.37
CA LYS A 22 1.96 5.28 -4.53
C LYS A 22 2.10 4.49 -5.83
N SER A 23 3.11 3.60 -5.94
CA SER A 23 3.28 2.73 -7.12
C SER A 23 2.04 1.86 -7.34
N PHE A 24 1.55 1.19 -6.29
CA PHE A 24 0.34 0.36 -6.39
C PHE A 24 -0.90 1.17 -6.80
N SER A 25 -0.99 2.44 -6.41
CA SER A 25 -2.07 3.32 -6.84
C SER A 25 -1.93 3.74 -8.31
N GLU A 26 -0.71 3.93 -8.79
CA GLU A 26 -0.42 4.23 -10.21
C GLU A 26 -0.71 3.02 -11.10
N ASP A 27 -0.43 1.82 -10.61
CA ASP A 27 -0.71 0.54 -11.28
C ASP A 27 -2.19 0.12 -11.18
N GLY A 28 -3.03 0.90 -10.48
CA GLY A 28 -4.47 0.63 -10.31
C GLY A 28 -4.80 -0.50 -9.32
N LEU A 29 -3.80 -1.05 -8.63
CA LEU A 29 -3.92 -2.15 -7.68
C LEU A 29 -4.64 -1.73 -6.39
N VAL A 30 -4.44 -0.49 -5.96
CA VAL A 30 -5.05 0.07 -4.75
C VAL A 30 -5.61 1.47 -5.01
N GLU A 31 -6.61 1.86 -4.23
CA GLU A 31 -7.10 3.23 -4.16
C GLU A 31 -6.76 3.84 -2.80
N LEU A 32 -6.07 4.98 -2.82
CA LEU A 32 -5.73 5.75 -1.63
C LEU A 32 -6.78 6.82 -1.36
N ARG A 33 -7.34 6.80 -0.15
CA ARG A 33 -8.24 7.85 0.37
C ARG A 33 -7.71 8.36 1.70
N ARG A 34 -8.19 9.53 2.15
CA ARG A 34 -7.79 10.08 3.46
C ARG A 34 -8.16 9.08 4.57
N GLY A 35 -7.14 8.48 5.18
CA GLY A 35 -7.31 7.52 6.28
C GLY A 35 -7.69 6.08 5.88
N ALA A 36 -7.82 5.79 4.57
CA ALA A 36 -8.24 4.49 4.08
C ALA A 36 -7.46 4.07 2.82
N ILE A 37 -7.23 2.76 2.70
CA ILE A 37 -6.62 2.12 1.53
C ILE A 37 -7.61 1.05 1.10
N THR A 38 -8.02 1.08 -0.17
CA THR A 38 -8.93 0.08 -0.74
C THR A 38 -8.17 -0.79 -1.72
N LEU A 39 -8.20 -2.10 -1.54
CA LEU A 39 -7.63 -3.03 -2.51
C LEU A 39 -8.59 -3.14 -3.71
N ARG A 40 -8.10 -2.90 -4.92
CA ARG A 40 -8.90 -2.97 -6.15
C ARG A 40 -8.73 -4.31 -6.85
N ASP A 41 -7.50 -4.81 -6.90
CA ASP A 41 -7.17 -6.08 -7.53
C ASP A 41 -6.31 -6.92 -6.60
N THR A 42 -6.95 -7.72 -5.75
CA THR A 42 -6.26 -8.61 -4.81
C THR A 42 -5.55 -9.74 -5.51
N GLU A 43 -6.06 -10.24 -6.64
CA GLU A 43 -5.44 -11.34 -7.39
C GLU A 43 -4.10 -10.90 -7.98
N GLN A 44 -4.06 -9.70 -8.58
CA GLN A 44 -2.84 -9.15 -9.13
C GLN A 44 -1.83 -8.80 -8.04
N ILE A 45 -2.27 -8.31 -6.87
CA ILE A 45 -1.40 -8.06 -5.72
C ILE A 45 -0.78 -9.36 -5.19
N GLU A 46 -1.55 -10.44 -5.06
CA GLU A 46 -1.04 -11.73 -4.60
C GLU A 46 -0.04 -12.36 -5.59
N SER A 47 -0.12 -11.99 -6.86
CA SER A 47 0.79 -12.44 -7.92
C SER A 47 2.16 -11.75 -7.91
N LEU A 48 2.34 -10.65 -7.17
CA LEU A 48 3.61 -9.89 -7.04
C LEU A 48 4.65 -10.57 -6.12
N LYS A 49 4.59 -11.91 -5.98
CA LYS A 49 5.51 -12.70 -5.13
C LYS A 49 6.95 -12.74 -5.64
#